data_AF-A0A0C2XWB5-F1
#
_entry.id   AF-A0A0C2XWB5-F1
#
_cell.length_a   1.000
_cell.length_b   1.000
_cell.length_c   1.000
_cell.angle_alpha   90.00
_cell.angle_beta   90.00
_cell.angle_gamma   90.00
#
_symmetry.space_group_name_H-M   'P 1'
#
loop_
_entity.id
_entity.type
_entity.pdbx_description
1 polymer ?
#
loop_
_entity_poly.entity_id
_entity_poly.type
_entity_poly.pdbx_seq_one_letter_code
_entity_poly.pdbx_strand_id
1 'polypeptide(L)'
;MDFAVNQRANGLFLYRSQDTMWLWDAEVEKILDGWNDSEMQKFAKLVGIKFDEGKTGAACVGPTCDGFLKFDVKEAKFVIDQEQVDFHIAELRRRLQSTKWVFGCVNVYNEYMAYLFENLGGIPANCFGETHTQAMIATFTRIQRTVPHTKLGALEHLRKVLAERFGVQDIPDGYFYFPLASGGLGLQNVMLRTGQFANTRYAPRRLMRRANSPLCGIHATPPSHLRPVGDEFLARIANDEMEYQQSKRLWEEWYTAVKGRGEFMSFEEYNGLRECGLPNWGDLYMEMLQVPRPMEIVPLLAVGGQPSPAVLDDKW
;
A
#
# COMPACT_ATOMS: atom_id res chain seq x y z
N MET A 1 6.75 28.40 -16.12
CA MET A 1 7.43 27.79 -14.95
C MET A 1 8.03 26.45 -15.32
N ASP A 2 7.24 25.55 -15.95
CA ASP A 2 7.63 24.18 -16.29
C ASP A 2 8.91 24.09 -17.12
N PHE A 3 9.04 24.92 -18.16
CA PHE A 3 10.26 25.00 -18.97
C PHE A 3 11.48 25.46 -18.17
N ALA A 4 11.32 26.42 -17.26
CA ALA A 4 12.43 26.92 -16.45
C ALA A 4 12.93 25.87 -15.45
N VAL A 5 12.00 25.15 -14.81
CA VAL A 5 12.33 24.01 -13.94
C VAL A 5 13.05 22.91 -14.74
N ASN A 6 12.54 22.58 -15.92
CA ASN A 6 13.16 21.57 -16.78
C ASN A 6 14.60 21.93 -17.19
N GLN A 7 14.86 23.17 -17.60
CA GLN A 7 16.20 23.61 -17.97
C GLN A 7 17.16 23.67 -16.77
N ARG A 8 16.64 24.00 -15.58
CA ARG A 8 17.45 24.16 -14.37
C ARG A 8 17.80 22.82 -13.72
N ALA A 9 16.82 21.95 -13.59
CA ALA A 9 16.93 20.66 -12.90
C ALA A 9 17.18 19.50 -13.89
N ASN A 10 17.99 19.74 -14.92
CA ASN A 10 18.48 18.72 -15.87
C ASN A 10 17.38 17.80 -16.44
N GLY A 11 16.32 18.38 -16.99
CA GLY A 11 15.24 17.64 -17.62
C GLY A 11 14.08 17.25 -16.70
N LEU A 12 14.09 17.67 -15.43
CA LEU A 12 12.99 17.42 -14.49
C LEU A 12 11.64 17.92 -15.02
N PHE A 13 10.60 17.10 -14.87
CA PHE A 13 9.23 17.48 -15.21
C PHE A 13 8.49 18.04 -13.99
N LEU A 14 7.85 19.19 -14.21
CA LEU A 14 6.90 19.77 -13.26
C LEU A 14 5.50 19.27 -13.58
N TYR A 15 4.90 18.56 -12.63
CA TYR A 15 3.54 18.06 -12.76
C TYR A 15 2.59 19.02 -12.06
N ARG A 16 1.41 19.23 -12.65
CA ARG A 16 0.40 20.10 -12.04
C ARG A 16 -1.01 19.63 -12.33
N SER A 17 -1.88 19.83 -11.35
CA SER A 17 -3.32 19.75 -11.46
C SER A 17 -3.90 20.96 -10.75
N GLN A 18 -4.53 21.85 -11.50
CA GLN A 18 -5.05 23.13 -10.97
C GLN A 18 -3.94 23.95 -10.27
N ASP A 19 -4.08 24.19 -8.97
CA ASP A 19 -3.15 24.89 -8.08
C ASP A 19 -2.12 23.96 -7.40
N THR A 20 -2.31 22.65 -7.53
CA THR A 20 -1.42 21.63 -6.95
C THR A 20 -0.33 21.29 -7.94
N MET A 21 0.92 21.31 -7.47
CA MET A 21 2.11 21.05 -8.28
C MET A 21 3.04 20.09 -7.53
N TRP A 22 3.71 19.20 -8.25
CA TRP A 22 4.67 18.27 -7.65
C TRP A 22 5.84 17.96 -8.58
N LEU A 23 6.96 17.61 -7.97
CA LEU A 23 8.22 17.21 -8.59
C LEU A 23 8.60 15.83 -8.03
N TRP A 24 9.16 14.96 -8.87
CA TRP A 24 9.66 13.66 -8.44
C TRP A 24 10.80 13.21 -9.35
N ASP A 25 11.86 12.68 -8.75
CA ASP A 25 13.07 12.17 -9.39
C ASP A 25 13.79 11.29 -8.36
N ALA A 26 14.62 10.35 -8.83
CA ALA A 26 15.45 9.53 -7.94
C ALA A 26 16.59 10.36 -7.32
N GLU A 27 17.05 11.40 -8.00
CA GLU A 27 18.11 12.29 -7.56
C GLU A 27 17.52 13.48 -6.79
N VAL A 28 17.70 13.49 -5.46
CA VAL A 28 17.19 14.56 -4.56
C VAL A 28 17.67 15.95 -5.00
N GLU A 29 18.90 16.06 -5.49
CA GLU A 29 19.46 17.33 -5.96
C GLU A 29 18.63 17.95 -7.09
N LYS A 30 18.07 17.16 -8.01
CA LYS A 30 17.19 17.71 -9.06
C LYS A 30 15.90 18.29 -8.48
N ILE A 31 15.33 17.64 -7.45
CA ILE A 31 14.16 18.15 -6.74
C ILE A 31 14.49 19.46 -6.05
N LEU A 32 15.63 19.53 -5.36
CA LEU A 32 16.09 20.73 -4.67
C LEU A 32 16.38 21.88 -5.64
N ASP A 33 17.03 21.59 -6.77
CA ASP A 33 17.27 22.54 -7.85
C ASP A 33 15.94 23.06 -8.43
N GLY A 34 14.93 22.21 -8.56
CA GLY A 34 13.59 22.63 -9.00
C GLY A 34 12.82 23.44 -7.95
N TRP A 35 12.95 23.09 -6.67
CA TRP A 35 12.08 23.54 -5.56
C TRP A 35 12.71 24.59 -4.63
N ASN A 36 13.81 24.25 -3.95
CA ASN A 36 14.38 25.00 -2.83
C ASN A 36 15.43 26.04 -3.28
N ASP A 37 16.24 25.71 -4.30
CA ASP A 37 17.35 26.57 -4.76
C ASP A 37 17.08 27.30 -6.08
N SER A 38 15.93 27.09 -6.75
CA SER A 38 15.63 27.79 -8.01
C SER A 38 14.16 27.91 -8.38
N GLU A 39 13.94 28.74 -9.42
CA GLU A 39 12.81 28.90 -10.34
C GLU A 39 11.38 28.89 -9.82
N MET A 40 10.92 27.91 -9.03
CA MET A 40 9.57 27.93 -8.45
C MET A 40 9.38 29.12 -7.50
N GLN A 41 10.34 29.34 -6.60
CA GLN A 41 10.33 30.50 -5.69
C GLN A 41 10.50 31.83 -6.43
N LYS A 42 11.34 31.86 -7.48
CA LYS A 42 11.55 33.06 -8.31
C LYS A 42 10.29 33.40 -9.09
N PHE A 43 9.64 32.40 -9.69
CA PHE A 43 8.38 32.58 -10.38
C PHE A 43 7.31 33.08 -9.43
N ALA A 44 7.17 32.46 -8.25
CA ALA A 44 6.21 32.88 -7.23
C ALA A 44 6.40 34.37 -6.87
N LYS A 45 7.65 34.78 -6.64
CA LYS A 45 8.01 36.18 -6.41
C LYS A 45 7.70 37.10 -7.60
N LEU A 46 7.98 36.67 -8.83
CA LEU A 46 7.73 37.45 -10.05
C LEU A 46 6.24 37.68 -10.29
N VAL A 47 5.40 36.68 -10.04
CA VAL A 47 3.95 36.76 -10.28
C VAL A 47 3.14 37.16 -9.05
N GLY A 48 3.82 37.42 -7.92
CA GLY A 48 3.18 37.92 -6.69
C GLY A 48 2.35 36.88 -5.93
N ILE A 49 2.64 35.59 -6.11
CA ILE A 49 1.98 34.49 -5.36
C ILE A 49 2.90 33.95 -4.28
N LYS A 50 2.33 33.20 -3.33
CA LYS A 50 3.08 32.49 -2.29
C LYS A 50 2.62 31.05 -2.23
N PHE A 51 3.55 30.14 -1.98
CA PHE A 51 3.22 28.76 -1.67
C PHE A 51 2.70 28.65 -0.24
N ASP A 52 1.68 27.80 -0.04
CA ASP A 52 1.13 27.51 1.28
C ASP A 52 2.08 26.55 2.01
N GLU A 53 2.87 27.06 2.95
CA GLU A 53 3.84 26.28 3.71
C GLU A 53 3.18 25.14 4.51
N GLY A 54 1.90 25.30 4.92
CA GLY A 54 1.17 24.26 5.65
C GLY A 54 0.72 23.10 4.76
N LYS A 55 0.65 23.31 3.45
CA LYS A 55 0.31 22.27 2.45
C LYS A 55 1.51 21.81 1.62
N THR A 56 2.63 22.51 1.74
CA THR A 56 3.88 22.18 1.08
C THR A 56 4.59 21.09 1.87
N GLY A 57 5.03 20.03 1.18
CA GLY A 57 5.81 18.97 1.79
C GLY A 57 6.68 18.25 0.77
N ALA A 58 7.61 17.46 1.28
CA ALA A 58 8.40 16.53 0.50
C ALA A 58 8.24 15.13 1.08
N ALA A 59 8.18 14.13 0.22
CA ALA A 59 8.19 12.73 0.59
C ALA A 59 9.19 12.00 -0.30
N CYS A 60 10.00 11.13 0.30
CA CYS A 60 10.77 10.15 -0.44
C CYS A 60 9.86 8.98 -0.81
N VAL A 61 10.12 8.29 -1.92
CA VAL A 61 9.56 6.98 -2.26
C VAL A 61 10.74 6.05 -2.53
N GLY A 62 11.04 5.09 -1.63
CA GLY A 62 12.29 4.30 -1.64
C GLY A 62 12.82 3.93 -0.24
N PRO A 63 14.04 3.39 -0.13
CA PRO A 63 14.57 2.79 1.11
C PRO A 63 14.74 3.78 2.28
N THR A 64 14.64 5.09 2.04
CA THR A 64 14.71 6.16 3.04
C THR A 64 13.33 6.75 3.38
N CYS A 65 12.24 6.10 2.99
CA CYS A 65 10.90 6.49 3.45
C CYS A 65 10.67 6.08 4.90
N ASP A 66 10.21 7.02 5.71
CA ASP A 66 9.48 6.70 6.93
C ASP A 66 8.16 6.03 6.55
N GLY A 67 8.19 4.70 6.43
CA GLY A 67 7.03 3.87 6.11
C GLY A 67 7.28 2.43 6.53
N PHE A 68 6.22 1.68 6.83
CA PHE A 68 6.37 0.29 7.28
C PHE A 68 6.61 -0.71 6.15
N LEU A 69 6.69 -0.27 4.89
CA LEU A 69 6.84 -1.16 3.74
C LEU A 69 8.12 -0.83 2.97
N LYS A 70 8.98 -1.84 2.82
CA LYS A 70 10.18 -1.82 1.97
C LYS A 70 9.94 -2.72 0.76
N PHE A 71 10.34 -2.30 -0.43
CA PHE A 71 10.28 -3.19 -1.59
C PHE A 71 11.53 -4.07 -1.64
N ASP A 72 11.35 -5.38 -1.49
CA ASP A 72 12.43 -6.36 -1.65
C ASP A 72 12.60 -6.68 -3.14
N VAL A 73 13.67 -6.15 -3.72
CA VAL A 73 14.00 -6.32 -5.15
C VAL A 73 14.27 -7.78 -5.50
N LYS A 74 14.82 -8.59 -4.58
CA LYS A 74 15.15 -10.00 -4.85
C LYS A 74 13.90 -10.86 -4.92
N GLU A 75 12.97 -10.58 -4.01
CA GLU A 75 11.72 -11.34 -3.88
C GLU A 75 10.56 -10.72 -4.67
N ALA A 76 10.79 -9.55 -5.28
CA ALA A 76 9.81 -8.77 -6.05
C ALA A 76 8.51 -8.46 -5.26
N LYS A 77 8.65 -8.19 -3.96
CA LYS A 77 7.48 -8.02 -3.06
C LYS A 77 7.73 -6.94 -2.01
N PHE A 78 6.65 -6.33 -1.54
CA PHE A 78 6.72 -5.49 -0.35
C PHE A 78 6.91 -6.35 0.89
N VAL A 79 7.87 -5.96 1.72
CA VAL A 79 8.16 -6.57 3.02
C VAL A 79 7.97 -5.53 4.11
N ILE A 80 7.44 -5.97 5.26
CA ILE A 80 7.20 -5.07 6.39
C ILE A 80 8.53 -4.76 7.08
N ASP A 81 8.82 -3.48 7.24
CA ASP A 81 9.96 -2.97 7.98
C ASP A 81 9.73 -3.14 9.49
N GLN A 82 10.23 -4.25 10.04
CA GLN A 82 10.00 -4.61 11.44
C GLN A 82 10.69 -3.66 12.42
N GLU A 83 11.78 -2.99 12.02
CA GLU A 83 12.50 -2.01 12.86
C GLU A 83 11.65 -0.76 13.11
N GLN A 84 11.01 -0.23 12.06
CA GLN A 84 10.05 0.87 12.19
C GLN A 84 8.84 0.45 13.02
N VAL A 85 8.35 -0.79 12.85
CA VAL A 85 7.28 -1.32 13.71
C VAL A 85 7.71 -1.35 15.17
N ASP A 86 8.97 -1.69 15.48
CA ASP A 86 9.48 -1.74 16.85
C ASP A 86 9.52 -0.38 17.52
N PHE A 87 9.94 0.67 16.80
CA PHE A 87 9.87 2.06 17.27
C PHE A 87 8.43 2.41 17.67
N HIS A 88 7.48 2.09 16.80
CA HIS A 88 6.08 2.38 17.03
C HIS A 88 5.45 1.53 18.15
N ILE A 89 5.88 0.27 18.34
CA ILE A 89 5.47 -0.54 19.49
C ILE A 89 5.93 0.10 20.81
N ALA A 90 7.16 0.61 20.86
CA ALA A 90 7.70 1.27 22.06
C ALA A 90 6.91 2.53 22.41
N GLU A 91 6.53 3.33 21.41
CA GLU A 91 5.71 4.51 21.62
C GLU A 91 4.28 4.16 22.08
N LEU A 92 3.63 3.17 21.47
CA LEU A 92 2.30 2.70 21.89
C LEU A 92 2.30 2.28 23.36
N ARG A 93 3.31 1.50 23.78
CA ARG A 93 3.50 1.11 25.18
C ARG A 93 3.59 2.33 26.11
N ARG A 94 4.42 3.31 25.76
CA ARG A 94 4.61 4.53 26.55
C ARG A 94 3.29 5.30 26.69
N ARG A 95 2.53 5.46 25.60
CA ARG A 95 1.24 6.17 25.60
C ARG A 95 0.21 5.46 26.47
N LEU A 96 0.09 4.13 26.36
CA LEU A 96 -0.81 3.34 27.20
C LEU A 96 -0.45 3.43 28.69
N GLN A 97 0.83 3.35 29.05
CA GLN A 97 1.28 3.51 30.44
C GLN A 97 1.02 4.91 31.01
N SER A 98 1.13 5.95 30.18
CA SER A 98 0.85 7.33 30.62
C SER A 98 -0.64 7.62 30.77
N THR A 99 -1.49 6.82 30.12
CA THR A 99 -2.93 7.07 30.07
C THR A 99 -3.62 6.44 31.28
N LYS A 100 -4.23 7.28 32.10
CA LYS A 100 -4.86 6.85 33.34
C LYS A 100 -6.29 6.33 33.11
N TRP A 101 -7.02 6.84 32.12
CA TRP A 101 -8.45 6.57 31.93
C TRP A 101 -8.69 5.39 30.99
N VAL A 102 -9.63 4.50 31.32
CA VAL A 102 -9.97 3.30 30.52
C VAL A 102 -10.31 3.66 29.08
N PHE A 103 -11.23 4.61 28.87
CA PHE A 103 -11.59 5.09 27.53
C PHE A 103 -10.42 5.76 26.81
N GLY A 104 -9.51 6.41 27.55
CA GLY A 104 -8.27 6.95 26.99
C GLY A 104 -7.37 5.83 26.46
N CYS A 105 -7.18 4.75 27.23
CA CYS A 105 -6.39 3.59 26.79
C CYS A 105 -7.00 2.94 25.55
N VAL A 106 -8.33 2.82 25.49
CA VAL A 106 -9.03 2.31 24.30
C VAL A 106 -8.83 3.25 23.10
N ASN A 107 -8.97 4.56 23.28
CA ASN A 107 -8.79 5.52 22.20
C ASN A 107 -7.36 5.50 21.65
N VAL A 108 -6.36 5.55 22.54
CA VAL A 108 -4.94 5.43 22.17
C VAL A 108 -4.69 4.14 21.39
N TYR A 109 -5.21 3.01 21.87
CA TYR A 109 -5.04 1.73 21.17
C TYR A 109 -5.71 1.75 19.79
N ASN A 110 -6.94 2.23 19.69
CA ASN A 110 -7.71 2.26 18.45
C ASN A 110 -7.05 3.15 17.38
N GLU A 111 -6.65 4.36 17.76
CA GLU A 111 -5.92 5.30 16.89
C GLU A 111 -4.63 4.66 16.37
N TYR A 112 -3.87 4.03 17.26
CA TYR A 112 -2.59 3.45 16.89
C TYR A 112 -2.73 2.21 16.00
N MET A 113 -3.73 1.36 16.27
CA MET A 113 -4.03 0.21 15.42
C MET A 113 -4.56 0.64 14.05
N ALA A 114 -5.35 1.71 13.97
CA ALA A 114 -5.77 2.30 12.70
C ALA A 114 -4.56 2.83 11.90
N TYR A 115 -3.69 3.61 12.56
CA TYR A 115 -2.45 4.13 11.97
C TYR A 115 -1.54 3.00 11.45
N LEU A 116 -1.29 1.97 12.26
CA LEU A 116 -0.48 0.82 11.84
C LEU A 116 -1.13 0.05 10.70
N PHE A 117 -2.45 -0.14 10.72
CA PHE A 117 -3.17 -0.81 9.66
C PHE A 117 -3.05 -0.08 8.32
N GLU A 118 -3.27 1.23 8.30
CA GLU A 118 -3.18 2.05 7.09
C GLU A 118 -1.76 2.04 6.51
N ASN A 119 -0.75 2.25 7.36
CA ASN A 119 0.64 2.34 6.91
C ASN A 119 1.28 0.96 6.60
N LEU A 120 0.67 -0.16 7.01
CA LEU A 120 1.05 -1.52 6.60
C LEU A 120 0.38 -1.96 5.28
N GLY A 121 -0.27 -1.04 4.56
CA GLY A 121 -0.95 -1.31 3.29
C GLY A 121 -2.47 -1.42 3.38
N GLY A 122 -3.04 -1.16 4.57
CA GLY A 122 -4.49 -1.08 4.77
C GLY A 122 -5.22 -2.35 4.36
N ILE A 123 -6.29 -2.18 3.57
CA ILE A 123 -6.96 -3.30 2.93
C ILE A 123 -6.07 -3.74 1.76
N PRO A 124 -5.48 -4.95 1.81
CA PRO A 124 -4.43 -5.34 0.87
C PRO A 124 -5.01 -5.49 -0.55
N ALA A 125 -4.55 -4.65 -1.48
CA ALA A 125 -4.83 -4.81 -2.90
C ALA A 125 -4.16 -6.07 -3.48
N ASN A 126 -4.60 -6.51 -4.65
CA ASN A 126 -4.09 -7.72 -5.31
C ASN A 126 -2.58 -7.71 -5.53
N CYS A 127 -1.97 -6.53 -5.73
CA CYS A 127 -0.53 -6.36 -5.91
C CYS A 127 0.32 -6.81 -4.70
N PHE A 128 -0.22 -6.79 -3.49
CA PHE A 128 0.51 -7.22 -2.29
C PHE A 128 0.53 -8.74 -2.13
N GLY A 129 -0.52 -9.41 -2.60
CA GLY A 129 -0.68 -10.86 -2.51
C GLY A 129 -0.90 -11.40 -1.09
N GLU A 130 -1.08 -12.72 -1.02
CA GLU A 130 -1.39 -13.44 0.22
C GLU A 130 -0.26 -13.36 1.25
N THR A 131 0.99 -13.44 0.80
CA THR A 131 2.17 -13.41 1.68
C THR A 131 2.25 -12.13 2.49
N HIS A 132 1.86 -10.99 1.90
CA HIS A 132 1.80 -9.73 2.62
C HIS A 132 0.70 -9.72 3.68
N THR A 133 -0.48 -10.28 3.38
CA THR A 133 -1.58 -10.41 4.35
C THR A 133 -1.15 -11.26 5.55
N GLN A 134 -0.47 -12.38 5.31
CA GLN A 134 0.10 -13.21 6.38
C GLN A 134 1.15 -12.44 7.20
N ALA A 135 2.00 -11.63 6.54
CA ALA A 135 2.97 -10.78 7.21
C ALA A 135 2.30 -9.70 8.09
N MET A 136 1.19 -9.09 7.63
CA MET A 136 0.39 -8.17 8.45
C MET A 136 -0.18 -8.87 9.68
N ILE A 137 -0.78 -10.05 9.53
CA ILE A 137 -1.34 -10.85 10.64
C ILE A 137 -0.25 -11.20 11.65
N ALA A 138 0.92 -11.65 11.18
CA ALA A 138 2.07 -11.94 12.03
C ALA A 138 2.55 -10.68 12.78
N THR A 139 2.59 -9.53 12.10
CA THR A 139 3.00 -8.25 12.68
C THR A 139 2.01 -7.78 13.75
N PHE A 140 0.70 -7.83 13.49
CA PHE A 140 -0.31 -7.51 14.52
C PHE A 140 -0.29 -8.49 15.68
N THR A 141 0.00 -9.77 15.43
CA THR A 141 0.13 -10.79 16.48
C THR A 141 1.30 -10.41 17.40
N ARG A 142 2.41 -10.00 16.79
CA ARG A 142 3.60 -9.51 17.49
C ARG A 142 3.28 -8.27 18.31
N ILE A 143 2.62 -7.26 17.73
CA ILE A 143 2.24 -6.04 18.44
C ILE A 143 1.35 -6.37 19.65
N GLN A 144 0.29 -7.17 19.46
CA GLN A 144 -0.63 -7.55 20.53
C GLN A 144 0.07 -8.31 21.66
N ARG A 145 1.03 -9.20 21.36
CA ARG A 145 1.83 -9.90 22.39
C ARG A 145 2.84 -9.02 23.11
N THR A 146 3.27 -7.96 22.44
CA THR A 146 4.37 -7.10 22.91
C THR A 146 3.84 -5.94 23.75
N VAL A 147 2.71 -5.34 23.37
CA VAL A 147 2.20 -4.09 23.96
C VAL A 147 1.87 -4.21 25.46
N PRO A 148 1.39 -5.36 25.96
CA PRO A 148 1.45 -5.69 27.38
C PRO A 148 2.33 -6.92 27.60
N HIS A 149 2.96 -7.03 28.77
CA HIS A 149 3.81 -8.16 29.15
C HIS A 149 3.04 -9.48 29.37
N THR A 150 1.88 -9.66 28.72
CA THR A 150 0.95 -10.76 28.94
C THR A 150 0.42 -11.32 27.62
N LYS A 151 0.10 -12.62 27.62
CA LYS A 151 -0.29 -13.39 26.43
C LYS A 151 -1.57 -12.89 25.73
N LEU A 152 -2.38 -12.03 26.38
CA LEU A 152 -3.71 -11.59 25.93
C LEU A 152 -3.77 -10.13 25.43
N GLY A 153 -2.65 -9.42 25.34
CA GLY A 153 -2.64 -8.11 24.70
C GLY A 153 -3.40 -7.02 25.45
N ALA A 154 -3.83 -5.98 24.73
CA ALA A 154 -4.45 -4.77 25.30
C ALA A 154 -5.65 -5.05 26.22
N LEU A 155 -6.34 -6.18 26.01
CA LEU A 155 -7.40 -6.66 26.90
C LEU A 155 -6.92 -6.82 28.34
N GLU A 156 -5.76 -7.43 28.55
CA GLU A 156 -5.25 -7.67 29.90
C GLU A 156 -4.87 -6.36 30.60
N HIS A 157 -4.31 -5.41 29.85
CA HIS A 157 -4.05 -4.07 30.38
C HIS A 157 -5.36 -3.39 30.81
N LEU A 158 -6.41 -3.44 29.97
CA LEU A 158 -7.71 -2.86 30.30
C LEU A 158 -8.38 -3.58 31.48
N ARG A 159 -8.30 -4.91 31.55
CA ARG A 159 -8.76 -5.70 32.71
C ARG A 159 -8.08 -5.25 33.99
N LYS A 160 -6.76 -5.09 33.97
CA LYS A 160 -5.98 -4.61 35.11
C LYS A 160 -6.43 -3.21 35.55
N VAL A 161 -6.57 -2.27 34.61
CA VAL A 161 -7.03 -0.91 34.91
C VAL A 161 -8.45 -0.91 35.49
N LEU A 162 -9.35 -1.75 34.99
CA LEU A 162 -10.73 -1.89 35.50
C LEU A 162 -10.77 -2.52 36.89
N ALA A 163 -9.99 -3.56 37.13
CA ALA A 163 -9.90 -4.22 38.43
C ALA A 163 -9.32 -3.28 39.51
N GLU A 164 -8.23 -2.57 39.19
CA GLU A 164 -7.59 -1.63 40.13
C GLU A 164 -8.49 -0.43 40.48
N ARG A 165 -9.29 0.06 39.53
CA ARG A 165 -10.11 1.27 39.73
C ARG A 165 -11.50 1.00 40.27
N PHE A 166 -12.14 -0.08 39.80
CA PHE A 166 -13.55 -0.33 40.05
C PHE A 166 -13.79 -1.64 40.80
N GLY A 167 -12.74 -2.43 41.08
CA GLY A 167 -12.87 -3.73 41.75
C GLY A 167 -13.59 -4.79 40.92
N VAL A 168 -13.82 -4.53 39.62
CA VAL A 168 -14.53 -5.45 38.73
C VAL A 168 -13.56 -6.51 38.22
N GLN A 169 -13.90 -7.76 38.47
CA GLN A 169 -13.20 -8.94 37.95
C GLN A 169 -14.16 -9.74 37.06
N ASP A 170 -13.66 -10.71 36.31
CA ASP A 170 -14.48 -11.63 35.50
C ASP A 170 -15.32 -10.99 34.37
N ILE A 171 -14.72 -10.05 33.63
CA ILE A 171 -15.36 -9.43 32.47
C ILE A 171 -15.22 -10.36 31.24
N PRO A 172 -16.25 -10.64 30.43
CA PRO A 172 -16.07 -11.41 29.19
C PRO A 172 -15.24 -10.65 28.15
N ASP A 173 -14.40 -11.33 27.35
CA ASP A 173 -13.60 -10.67 26.29
C ASP A 173 -14.45 -9.87 25.29
N GLY A 174 -15.65 -10.39 24.98
CA GLY A 174 -16.58 -9.72 24.08
C GLY A 174 -16.94 -8.30 24.52
N TYR A 175 -17.05 -8.05 25.83
CA TYR A 175 -17.41 -6.73 26.37
C TYR A 175 -16.47 -5.61 25.87
N PHE A 176 -15.19 -5.90 25.74
CA PHE A 176 -14.20 -4.92 25.29
C PHE A 176 -14.42 -4.51 23.84
N TYR A 177 -14.84 -5.45 22.98
CA TYR A 177 -15.06 -5.23 21.56
C TYR A 177 -16.46 -4.70 21.23
N PHE A 178 -17.44 -4.90 22.11
CA PHE A 178 -18.81 -4.42 21.89
C PHE A 178 -18.84 -2.89 21.71
N PRO A 179 -19.66 -2.36 20.78
CA PRO A 179 -19.78 -0.93 20.58
C PRO A 179 -20.20 -0.18 21.85
N LEU A 180 -19.76 1.08 21.98
CA LEU A 180 -20.21 1.96 23.07
C LEU A 180 -21.74 2.10 23.13
N ALA A 181 -22.39 2.18 21.97
CA ALA A 181 -23.84 2.26 21.86
C ALA A 181 -24.57 1.04 22.45
N SER A 182 -23.87 -0.09 22.59
CA SER A 182 -24.37 -1.34 23.18
C SER A 182 -23.80 -1.59 24.58
N GLY A 183 -23.15 -0.60 25.19
CA GLY A 183 -22.60 -0.68 26.55
C GLY A 183 -21.21 -1.32 26.67
N GLY A 184 -20.54 -1.62 25.55
CA GLY A 184 -19.17 -2.11 25.55
C GLY A 184 -18.13 -0.99 25.51
N LEU A 185 -16.86 -1.34 25.31
CA LEU A 185 -15.75 -0.38 25.27
C LEU A 185 -15.33 0.05 23.86
N GLY A 186 -15.78 -0.64 22.81
CA GLY A 186 -15.47 -0.29 21.41
C GLY A 186 -13.99 -0.45 21.04
N LEU A 187 -13.27 -1.36 21.68
CA LEU A 187 -11.90 -1.71 21.30
C LEU A 187 -11.89 -2.32 19.89
N GLN A 188 -10.99 -1.85 19.02
CA GLN A 188 -10.91 -2.33 17.64
C GLN A 188 -10.16 -3.65 17.56
N ASN A 189 -10.73 -4.62 16.86
CA ASN A 189 -10.08 -5.90 16.58
C ASN A 189 -9.45 -5.89 15.18
N VAL A 190 -8.18 -5.49 15.10
CA VAL A 190 -7.42 -5.45 13.83
C VAL A 190 -7.21 -6.85 13.22
N MET A 191 -7.26 -7.91 14.02
CA MET A 191 -7.13 -9.29 13.52
C MET A 191 -8.34 -9.72 12.72
N LEU A 192 -9.54 -9.30 13.11
CA LEU A 192 -10.73 -9.56 12.30
C LEU A 192 -10.68 -8.78 10.99
N ARG A 193 -10.21 -7.52 11.03
CA ARG A 193 -10.07 -6.70 9.82
C ARG A 193 -9.06 -7.28 8.82
N THR A 194 -7.91 -7.77 9.29
CA THR A 194 -6.89 -8.37 8.41
C THR A 194 -7.22 -9.81 8.04
N GLY A 195 -7.75 -10.59 8.98
CA GLY A 195 -8.05 -12.02 8.81
C GLY A 195 -9.13 -12.31 7.76
N GLN A 196 -10.03 -11.36 7.50
CA GLN A 196 -10.99 -11.43 6.38
C GLN A 196 -10.30 -11.66 5.03
N PHE A 197 -9.03 -11.29 4.90
CA PHE A 197 -8.27 -11.38 3.66
C PHE A 197 -7.26 -12.55 3.61
N ALA A 198 -7.12 -13.32 4.71
CA ALA A 198 -6.06 -14.32 4.86
C ALA A 198 -6.16 -15.49 3.87
N ASN A 199 -7.39 -15.87 3.48
CA ASN A 199 -7.65 -16.98 2.54
C ASN A 199 -8.33 -16.50 1.26
N THR A 200 -8.26 -15.21 0.97
CA THR A 200 -8.85 -14.69 -0.25
C THR A 200 -8.11 -15.26 -1.45
N ARG A 201 -8.87 -15.76 -2.43
CA ARG A 201 -8.29 -16.06 -3.74
C ARG A 201 -7.91 -14.74 -4.40
N TYR A 202 -6.70 -14.28 -4.16
CA TYR A 202 -6.05 -13.29 -5.00
C TYR A 202 -6.20 -13.76 -6.43
N ALA A 203 -6.68 -12.87 -7.32
CA ALA A 203 -6.88 -13.21 -8.72
C ALA A 203 -5.60 -13.90 -9.22
N PRO A 204 -5.71 -15.14 -9.74
CA PRO A 204 -4.53 -15.94 -9.96
C PRO A 204 -3.59 -15.18 -10.88
N ARG A 205 -2.28 -15.35 -10.63
CA ARG A 205 -1.10 -14.94 -11.41
C ARG A 205 -1.14 -15.31 -12.93
N ARG A 206 -2.30 -15.47 -13.53
CA ARG A 206 -2.58 -15.60 -14.97
C ARG A 206 -2.16 -14.35 -15.77
N LEU A 207 -1.90 -13.24 -15.09
CA LEU A 207 -1.63 -11.94 -15.69
C LEU A 207 -0.30 -11.83 -16.45
N MET A 208 0.79 -12.45 -15.99
CA MET A 208 2.05 -12.46 -16.78
C MET A 208 1.93 -13.33 -18.05
N ARG A 209 1.06 -14.34 -18.07
CA ARG A 209 0.86 -15.19 -19.26
C ARG A 209 0.16 -14.48 -20.41
N ARG A 210 -0.61 -13.42 -20.15
CA ARG A 210 -1.39 -12.70 -21.18
C ARG A 210 -0.59 -11.61 -21.90
N ALA A 211 0.59 -11.27 -21.40
CA ALA A 211 1.56 -10.44 -22.14
C ALA A 211 2.13 -11.17 -23.37
N ASN A 212 2.04 -12.51 -23.42
CA ASN A 212 2.42 -13.33 -24.59
C ASN A 212 1.33 -13.38 -25.67
N SER A 213 0.56 -12.29 -25.84
CA SER A 213 -0.37 -12.16 -26.96
C SER A 213 0.45 -11.98 -28.26
N PRO A 214 0.16 -12.72 -29.34
CA PRO A 214 0.96 -12.72 -30.57
C PRO A 214 0.94 -11.38 -31.35
N LEU A 215 0.25 -10.35 -30.84
CA LEU A 215 0.31 -8.99 -31.39
C LEU A 215 1.51 -8.18 -30.87
N CYS A 216 2.15 -8.61 -29.78
CA CYS A 216 3.46 -8.11 -29.37
C CYS A 216 4.48 -9.18 -29.79
N GLY A 217 5.34 -8.89 -30.77
CA GLY A 217 6.26 -9.85 -31.42
C GLY A 217 7.37 -10.43 -30.54
N ILE A 218 7.09 -10.71 -29.26
CA ILE A 218 8.03 -11.30 -28.31
C ILE A 218 7.79 -12.81 -28.27
N HIS A 219 8.59 -13.55 -29.05
CA HIS A 219 8.67 -15.00 -28.94
C HIS A 219 9.35 -15.40 -27.61
N ALA A 220 8.58 -15.46 -26.53
CA ALA A 220 9.02 -16.12 -25.30
C ALA A 220 8.54 -17.58 -25.30
N THR A 221 9.45 -18.51 -25.60
CA THR A 221 9.25 -19.95 -25.34
C THR A 221 9.05 -20.17 -23.84
N PRO A 222 8.01 -20.90 -23.39
CA PRO A 222 7.82 -21.15 -21.98
C PRO A 222 8.92 -22.09 -21.47
N PRO A 223 9.71 -21.73 -20.43
CA PRO A 223 10.69 -22.64 -19.87
C PRO A 223 9.98 -23.82 -19.20
N SER A 224 10.44 -25.04 -19.49
CA SER A 224 9.92 -26.31 -18.98
C SER A 224 10.21 -26.56 -17.49
N HIS A 225 10.83 -25.60 -16.78
CA HIS A 225 11.10 -25.67 -15.35
C HIS A 225 10.68 -24.34 -14.72
N LEU A 226 9.68 -24.39 -13.84
CA LEU A 226 9.25 -23.26 -13.01
C LEU A 226 10.46 -22.78 -12.20
N ARG A 227 11.06 -21.65 -12.60
CA ARG A 227 12.07 -20.98 -11.79
C ARG A 227 11.39 -20.31 -10.59
N PRO A 228 12.10 -20.11 -9.47
CA PRO A 228 11.62 -19.25 -8.39
C PRO A 228 11.21 -17.87 -8.96
N VAL A 229 10.11 -17.33 -8.45
CA VAL A 229 9.51 -16.06 -8.95
C VAL A 229 10.50 -14.89 -8.95
N GLY A 230 11.41 -14.85 -7.97
CA GLY A 230 12.46 -13.83 -7.89
C GLY A 230 13.44 -13.88 -9.07
N ASP A 231 13.79 -15.06 -9.55
CA ASP A 231 14.74 -15.22 -10.66
C ASP A 231 14.12 -14.77 -12.00
N GLU A 232 12.82 -14.98 -12.18
CA GLU A 232 12.08 -14.53 -13.38
C GLU A 232 11.93 -13.00 -13.38
N PHE A 233 11.61 -12.40 -12.23
CA PHE A 233 11.50 -10.95 -12.10
C PHE A 233 12.84 -10.23 -12.30
N LEU A 234 13.91 -10.71 -11.66
CA LEU A 234 15.24 -10.14 -11.83
C LEU A 234 15.74 -10.27 -13.28
N ALA A 235 15.48 -11.41 -13.93
CA ALA A 235 15.78 -11.59 -15.35
C ALA A 235 14.95 -10.64 -16.22
N ARG A 236 13.67 -10.39 -15.88
CA ARG A 236 12.84 -9.43 -16.58
C ARG A 236 13.34 -8.01 -16.40
N ILE A 237 13.70 -7.57 -15.19
CA ILE A 237 14.29 -6.24 -14.95
C ILE A 237 15.60 -6.07 -15.75
N ALA A 238 16.46 -7.08 -15.74
CA ALA A 238 17.72 -7.04 -16.49
C ALA A 238 17.48 -6.92 -18.00
N ASN A 239 16.46 -7.62 -18.51
CA ASN A 239 16.05 -7.52 -19.90
C ASN A 239 15.33 -6.19 -20.20
N ASP A 240 14.55 -5.64 -19.27
CA ASP A 240 13.82 -4.38 -19.44
C ASP A 240 14.80 -3.22 -19.70
N GLU A 241 15.96 -3.17 -19.02
CA GLU A 241 16.99 -2.18 -19.31
C GLU A 241 17.52 -2.34 -20.74
N MET A 242 17.81 -3.57 -21.18
CA MET A 242 18.25 -3.82 -22.56
C MET A 242 17.17 -3.47 -23.60
N GLU A 243 15.92 -3.88 -23.37
CA GLU A 243 14.76 -3.59 -24.22
C GLU A 243 14.50 -2.07 -24.28
N TYR A 244 14.63 -1.36 -23.16
CA TYR A 244 14.52 0.09 -23.08
C TYR A 244 15.64 0.77 -23.85
N GLN A 245 16.91 0.38 -23.66
CA GLN A 245 18.03 0.98 -24.38
C GLN A 245 17.94 0.74 -25.89
N GLN A 246 17.47 -0.44 -26.31
CA GLN A 246 17.22 -0.73 -27.71
C GLN A 246 16.08 0.13 -28.27
N SER A 247 14.96 0.21 -27.55
CA SER A 247 13.81 1.04 -27.95
C SER A 247 14.18 2.52 -28.00
N LYS A 248 14.97 3.00 -27.04
CA LYS A 248 15.51 4.35 -26.98
C LYS A 248 16.42 4.64 -28.17
N ARG A 249 17.35 3.75 -28.53
CA ARG A 249 18.19 3.92 -29.72
C ARG A 249 17.36 4.00 -30.99
N LEU A 250 16.42 3.08 -31.18
CA LEU A 250 15.53 3.10 -32.35
C LEU A 250 14.71 4.39 -32.41
N TRP A 251 14.22 4.87 -31.26
CA TRP A 251 13.52 6.14 -31.15
C TRP A 251 14.43 7.33 -31.45
N GLU A 252 15.66 7.36 -30.95
CA GLU A 252 16.63 8.43 -31.19
C GLU A 252 17.09 8.48 -32.65
N GLU A 253 17.30 7.31 -33.28
CA GLU A 253 17.61 7.18 -34.71
C GLU A 253 16.46 7.68 -35.57
N TRP A 254 15.23 7.23 -35.26
CA TRP A 254 14.01 7.72 -35.92
C TRP A 254 13.82 9.23 -35.71
N TYR A 255 13.94 9.71 -34.47
CA TYR A 255 13.79 11.11 -34.12
C TYR A 255 14.81 11.97 -34.86
N THR A 256 16.07 11.53 -34.93
CA THR A 256 17.13 12.22 -35.69
C THR A 256 16.83 12.27 -37.18
N ALA A 257 16.26 11.20 -37.75
CA ALA A 257 15.86 11.15 -39.15
C ALA A 257 14.63 12.03 -39.48
N VAL A 258 13.78 12.31 -38.48
CA VAL A 258 12.55 13.12 -38.63
C VAL A 258 12.76 14.57 -38.14
N LYS A 259 13.83 14.84 -37.38
CA LYS A 259 14.22 16.15 -36.86
C LYS A 259 14.37 17.16 -38.00
N GLY A 260 13.40 18.05 -38.15
CA GLY A 260 13.33 19.05 -39.22
C GLY A 260 12.05 18.98 -40.08
N ARG A 261 11.23 17.92 -39.94
CA ARG A 261 9.86 17.91 -40.45
C ARG A 261 8.96 18.56 -39.39
N GLY A 262 8.59 19.81 -39.64
CA GLY A 262 8.13 20.78 -38.64
C GLY A 262 6.75 20.57 -37.99
N GLU A 263 6.26 19.35 -37.84
CA GLU A 263 5.01 19.10 -37.11
C GLU A 263 5.22 17.96 -36.12
N PHE A 264 5.09 18.27 -34.83
CA PHE A 264 4.90 17.26 -33.80
C PHE A 264 3.59 16.52 -34.12
N MET A 265 3.57 15.20 -33.95
CA MET A 265 2.36 14.39 -34.18
C MET A 265 1.15 14.99 -33.46
N SER A 266 -0.04 14.85 -34.04
CA SER A 266 -1.25 15.40 -33.43
C SER A 266 -1.48 14.78 -32.04
N PHE A 267 -2.20 15.48 -31.16
CA PHE A 267 -2.51 14.96 -29.82
C PHE A 267 -3.24 13.61 -29.88
N GLU A 268 -4.12 13.43 -30.86
CA GLU A 268 -4.85 12.19 -31.11
C GLU A 268 -3.91 11.06 -31.56
N GLU A 269 -2.91 11.36 -32.39
CA GLU A 269 -1.89 10.41 -32.85
C GLU A 269 -0.91 10.03 -31.73
N TYR A 270 -0.51 11.00 -30.90
CA TYR A 270 0.31 10.76 -29.70
C TYR A 270 -0.39 9.83 -28.70
N ASN A 271 -1.68 10.07 -28.42
CA ASN A 271 -2.46 9.21 -27.52
C ASN A 271 -2.69 7.82 -28.14
N GLY A 272 -3.03 7.75 -29.45
CA GLY A 272 -3.26 6.49 -30.14
C GLY A 272 -2.05 5.54 -30.08
N LEU A 273 -0.84 6.05 -30.27
CA LEU A 273 0.39 5.24 -30.18
C LEU A 273 0.64 4.69 -28.76
N ARG A 274 0.32 5.48 -27.73
CA ARG A 274 0.47 5.10 -26.33
C ARG A 274 -0.52 4.00 -25.93
N GLU A 275 -1.72 4.05 -26.48
CA GLU A 275 -2.80 3.07 -26.27
C GLU A 275 -2.57 1.78 -27.09
N CYS A 276 -1.95 1.86 -28.26
CA CYS A 276 -1.68 0.69 -29.12
C CYS A 276 -0.56 -0.23 -28.60
N GLY A 277 0.45 0.31 -27.92
CA GLY A 277 1.60 -0.49 -27.46
C GLY A 277 1.33 -1.34 -26.22
N LEU A 278 0.34 -0.98 -25.41
CA LEU A 278 0.13 -1.54 -24.07
C LEU A 278 -1.36 -1.71 -23.71
N PRO A 279 -2.23 -2.23 -24.60
CA PRO A 279 -3.68 -2.26 -24.38
C PRO A 279 -4.08 -2.98 -23.07
N ASN A 280 -3.30 -4.00 -22.68
CA ASN A 280 -3.58 -4.82 -21.50
C ASN A 280 -2.93 -4.29 -20.21
N TRP A 281 -2.08 -3.26 -20.27
CA TRP A 281 -1.40 -2.73 -19.08
C TRP A 281 -2.33 -1.93 -18.20
N GLY A 282 -3.26 -1.16 -18.80
CA GLY A 282 -4.31 -0.48 -18.04
C GLY A 282 -5.15 -1.47 -17.26
N ASP A 283 -5.63 -2.52 -17.92
CA ASP A 283 -6.40 -3.60 -17.29
C ASP A 283 -5.61 -4.31 -16.19
N LEU A 284 -4.34 -4.65 -16.44
CA LEU A 284 -3.44 -5.27 -15.47
C LEU A 284 -3.21 -4.38 -14.25
N TYR A 285 -2.94 -3.09 -14.48
CA TYR A 285 -2.75 -2.10 -13.42
C TYR A 285 -4.01 -1.98 -12.57
N MET A 286 -5.17 -1.88 -13.20
CA MET A 286 -6.46 -1.82 -12.50
C MET A 286 -6.75 -3.11 -11.73
N GLU A 287 -6.45 -4.29 -12.28
CA GLU A 287 -6.60 -5.58 -11.59
C GLU A 287 -5.67 -5.69 -10.37
N MET A 288 -4.43 -5.19 -10.48
CA MET A 288 -3.47 -5.13 -9.38
C MET A 288 -3.94 -4.23 -8.22
N LEU A 289 -4.63 -3.13 -8.52
CA LEU A 289 -5.18 -2.21 -7.53
C LEU A 289 -6.51 -2.67 -6.92
N GLN A 290 -7.16 -3.69 -7.49
CA GLN A 290 -8.41 -4.20 -6.93
C GLN A 290 -8.18 -4.83 -5.56
N VAL A 291 -9.15 -4.60 -4.68
CA VAL A 291 -9.23 -5.24 -3.37
C VAL A 291 -9.87 -6.62 -3.53
N PRO A 292 -9.23 -7.69 -3.02
CA PRO A 292 -9.80 -9.03 -3.07
C PRO A 292 -11.04 -9.10 -2.17
N ARG A 293 -12.02 -9.93 -2.53
CA ARG A 293 -13.31 -10.00 -1.83
C ARG A 293 -13.13 -10.52 -0.38
N PRO A 294 -13.49 -9.76 0.67
CA PRO A 294 -13.34 -10.25 2.03
C PRO A 294 -14.13 -11.54 2.24
N MET A 295 -13.59 -12.46 3.04
CA MET A 295 -14.39 -13.59 3.52
C MET A 295 -15.52 -13.07 4.40
N GLU A 296 -16.76 -13.46 4.08
CA GLU A 296 -17.89 -13.24 4.97
C GLU A 296 -17.69 -14.06 6.24
N ILE A 297 -17.42 -13.38 7.34
CA ILE A 297 -17.52 -13.98 8.67
C ILE A 297 -19.02 -13.99 8.98
N VAL A 298 -19.69 -15.09 8.62
CA VAL A 298 -21.13 -15.28 8.87
C VAL A 298 -21.41 -15.00 10.35
N PRO A 299 -22.45 -14.22 10.70
CA PRO A 299 -22.84 -14.07 12.10
C PRO A 299 -23.16 -15.46 12.66
N LEU A 300 -22.50 -15.82 13.76
CA LEU A 300 -22.85 -17.02 14.53
C LEU A 300 -24.38 -17.07 14.70
N LEU A 301 -24.98 -18.20 14.32
CA LEU A 301 -26.38 -18.51 14.63
C LEU A 301 -26.63 -18.10 16.08
N ALA A 302 -27.63 -17.23 16.27
CA ALA A 302 -28.00 -16.74 17.60
C ALA A 302 -28.08 -17.93 18.56
N VAL A 303 -27.29 -17.89 19.63
CA VAL A 303 -27.39 -18.86 20.72
C VAL A 303 -28.79 -18.71 21.30
N GLY A 304 -29.71 -19.59 20.88
CA GLY A 304 -31.15 -19.50 21.20
C GLY A 304 -32.11 -19.88 20.07
N GLY A 305 -31.64 -20.18 18.85
CA GLY A 305 -32.51 -20.72 17.80
C GLY A 305 -32.88 -22.18 18.05
N GLN A 306 -34.18 -22.48 18.22
CA GLN A 306 -34.70 -23.85 18.27
C GLN A 306 -34.17 -24.69 17.11
N PRO A 307 -33.94 -26.01 17.30
CA PRO A 307 -33.47 -26.88 16.23
C PRO A 307 -34.47 -26.81 15.07
N SER A 308 -33.97 -26.47 13.88
CA SER A 308 -34.72 -26.60 12.64
C SER A 308 -35.24 -28.04 12.53
N PRO A 309 -36.49 -28.28 12.08
CA PRO A 309 -37.02 -29.63 11.96
C PRO A 309 -36.11 -30.45 11.05
N ALA A 310 -35.64 -31.58 11.56
CA ALA A 310 -34.95 -32.57 10.76
C ALA A 310 -35.83 -32.93 9.56
N VAL A 311 -35.32 -32.70 8.35
CA VAL A 311 -35.84 -33.36 7.16
C VAL A 311 -35.48 -34.83 7.34
N LEU A 312 -36.48 -35.62 7.74
CA LEU A 312 -36.46 -37.07 7.62
C LEU A 312 -36.36 -37.37 6.13
N ASP A 313 -35.16 -37.69 5.66
CA ASP A 313 -34.98 -38.38 4.39
C ASP A 313 -35.36 -39.84 4.60
N ASP A 314 -36.60 -40.17 4.26
CA ASP A 314 -37.03 -41.53 4.02
C ASP A 314 -36.25 -42.08 2.82
N LYS A 315 -35.23 -42.89 3.10
CA LYS A 315 -34.77 -43.98 2.22
C LYS A 315 -33.94 -44.98 3.01
N TRP A 316 -34.51 -46.17 3.08
CA TRP A 316 -33.94 -47.44 3.55
C TRP A 316 -32.62 -47.78 2.87
#